data_AF-A0A6I1JSH4-F1
#
_entry.id   AF-A0A6I1JSH4-F1
#
_cell.length_a   1.000
_cell.length_b   1.000
_cell.length_c   1.000
_cell.angle_alpha   90.00
_cell.angle_beta   90.00
_cell.angle_gamma   90.00
#
_symmetry.space_group_name_H-M   'P 1'
#
loop_
_entity.id
_entity.type
_entity.pdbx_description
1 polymer ?
#
loop_
_entity_poly.entity_id
_entity_poly.type
_entity_poly.pdbx_seq_one_letter_code
_entity_poly.pdbx_strand_id
1 'polypeptide(L)'
;MSVAFGTQRPRRRAFKWVAFVVAGLTLAACGRYAYERREQWRSDLESRCMSSGAVQMSRYVQRTNTINGPGTCGMDYPLRVAAQARGQVAYSRPQTLACQMVPTVDRWIDNVVQQAAQRWFGATVVEVRAGSYSCRGIRGGRSGRMSEHSYGNALDVFAFVLSNGHTVLIRQHWRGETAESGFLREILVRACDHFTTVLGPGADPFHYDHFHLDLARHDPRWTRRVCRPRPETVQMLQPAAPSGGFGWGFGRQGTTIR
;
A
#
# COMPACT_ATOMS: atom_id res chain seq x y z
N MET A 1 -63.29 93.87 -21.27
CA MET A 1 -63.53 93.24 -19.95
C MET A 1 -63.03 91.81 -20.04
N SER A 2 -62.23 91.22 -19.18
CA SER A 2 -61.26 91.66 -18.20
C SER A 2 -60.30 90.48 -18.01
N VAL A 3 -59.09 90.83 -17.63
CA VAL A 3 -57.88 90.05 -17.36
C VAL A 3 -58.09 88.87 -16.42
N ALA A 4 -57.33 87.77 -16.59
CA ALA A 4 -56.60 87.15 -15.47
C ALA A 4 -55.48 86.19 -15.96
N PHE A 5 -54.27 86.50 -15.50
CA PHE A 5 -53.04 85.71 -15.63
C PHE A 5 -53.03 84.52 -14.66
N GLY A 6 -52.43 83.41 -15.07
CA GLY A 6 -52.07 82.29 -14.19
C GLY A 6 -50.82 81.56 -14.71
N THR A 7 -49.69 81.81 -14.08
CA THR A 7 -48.35 81.30 -14.38
C THR A 7 -48.05 79.94 -13.72
N GLN A 8 -47.07 79.22 -14.30
CA GLN A 8 -46.16 78.24 -13.65
C GLN A 8 -46.74 76.83 -13.31
N ARG A 9 -46.10 75.66 -13.53
CA ARG A 9 -44.78 75.19 -14.03
C ARG A 9 -44.95 73.76 -14.59
N PRO A 10 -44.09 73.28 -15.51
CA PRO A 10 -44.05 71.87 -15.87
C PRO A 10 -43.16 71.11 -14.88
N ARG A 11 -43.68 70.04 -14.28
CA ARG A 11 -42.82 68.96 -13.73
C ARG A 11 -43.23 67.64 -14.33
N ARG A 12 -42.57 67.34 -15.45
CA ARG A 12 -42.43 65.99 -15.99
C ARG A 12 -41.82 65.10 -14.89
N ARG A 13 -42.60 64.17 -14.34
CA ARG A 13 -42.04 62.96 -13.73
C ARG A 13 -42.69 61.78 -14.42
N ALA A 14 -41.84 61.07 -15.12
CA ALA A 14 -42.16 60.04 -16.07
C ALA A 14 -42.97 58.91 -15.42
N PHE A 15 -44.11 58.63 -16.04
CA PHE A 15 -44.81 57.37 -15.94
C PHE A 15 -43.90 56.30 -16.56
N LYS A 16 -43.10 55.60 -15.74
CA LYS A 16 -42.37 54.42 -16.21
C LYS A 16 -43.21 53.19 -15.94
N TRP A 17 -43.87 52.78 -17.01
CA TRP A 17 -44.52 51.50 -17.22
C TRP A 17 -43.64 50.34 -16.75
N VAL A 18 -44.30 49.37 -16.13
CA VAL A 18 -43.80 48.03 -15.81
C VAL A 18 -43.21 47.40 -17.08
N ALA A 19 -41.95 47.00 -17.01
CA ALA A 19 -41.39 45.98 -17.88
C ALA A 19 -40.66 44.97 -17.00
N PHE A 20 -41.35 43.86 -16.75
CA PHE A 20 -40.76 42.59 -16.36
C PHE A 20 -39.66 42.25 -17.36
N VAL A 21 -38.40 42.38 -16.95
CA VAL A 21 -37.28 41.72 -17.61
C VAL A 21 -36.44 41.08 -16.51
N VAL A 22 -36.76 39.81 -16.25
CA VAL A 22 -35.88 38.84 -15.61
C VAL A 22 -34.66 38.70 -16.52
N ALA A 23 -33.66 39.56 -16.33
CA ALA A 23 -32.39 39.48 -17.03
C ALA A 23 -31.30 39.01 -16.06
N GLY A 24 -31.04 37.71 -16.13
CA GLY A 24 -29.67 37.21 -16.00
C GLY A 24 -29.06 37.20 -14.61
N LEU A 25 -29.64 36.42 -13.69
CA LEU A 25 -28.82 35.63 -12.78
C LEU A 25 -28.04 34.61 -13.65
N THR A 26 -27.01 35.07 -14.37
CA THR A 26 -26.00 34.15 -14.89
C THR A 26 -25.20 33.69 -13.68
N LEU A 27 -25.72 32.65 -13.04
CA LEU A 27 -24.94 31.71 -12.26
C LEU A 27 -23.71 31.39 -13.10
N ALA A 28 -22.58 32.03 -12.80
CA ALA A 28 -21.28 31.44 -13.02
C ALA A 28 -21.18 30.24 -12.07
N ALA A 29 -22.01 29.23 -12.31
CA ALA A 29 -21.80 27.88 -11.87
C ALA A 29 -20.67 27.32 -12.75
N CYS A 30 -19.48 27.89 -12.61
CA CYS A 30 -18.27 27.15 -12.89
C CYS A 30 -18.35 25.94 -11.97
N GLY A 31 -18.64 24.78 -12.56
CA GLY A 31 -18.96 23.55 -11.86
C GLY A 31 -17.93 23.30 -10.76
N ARG A 32 -18.40 23.35 -9.50
CA ARG A 32 -17.69 22.82 -8.33
C ARG A 32 -17.65 21.29 -8.32
N TYR A 33 -17.84 20.65 -9.47
CA TYR A 33 -17.36 19.29 -9.70
C TYR A 33 -15.90 19.38 -10.14
N ALA A 34 -15.04 19.88 -9.25
CA ALA A 34 -13.65 19.50 -9.31
C ALA A 34 -13.66 17.99 -9.03
N TYR A 35 -13.66 17.18 -10.09
CA TYR A 35 -13.21 15.79 -9.97
C TYR A 35 -11.87 15.89 -9.24
N GLU A 36 -11.80 15.45 -8.00
CA GLU A 36 -10.53 15.48 -7.26
C GLU A 36 -9.53 14.71 -8.11
N ARG A 37 -8.56 15.43 -8.68
CA ARG A 37 -7.62 14.82 -9.61
C ARG A 37 -6.55 14.11 -8.83
N ARG A 38 -6.37 12.83 -9.16
CA ARG A 38 -5.24 12.03 -8.71
C ARG A 38 -3.93 12.78 -9.00
N GLU A 39 -3.01 12.76 -8.04
CA GLU A 39 -1.74 13.47 -8.18
C GLU A 39 -0.93 12.93 -9.36
N GLN A 40 -0.44 13.81 -10.25
CA GLN A 40 0.23 13.42 -11.51
C GLN A 40 1.48 12.54 -11.31
N TRP A 41 2.24 12.76 -10.24
CA TRP A 41 3.45 11.97 -9.99
C TRP A 41 3.18 10.47 -9.87
N ARG A 42 1.95 10.07 -9.50
CA ARG A 42 1.55 8.66 -9.42
C ARG A 42 1.48 8.04 -10.82
N SER A 43 0.84 8.75 -11.75
CA SER A 43 0.81 8.39 -13.17
C SER A 43 2.21 8.30 -13.76
N ASP A 44 3.07 9.26 -13.43
CA ASP A 44 4.46 9.25 -13.91
C ASP A 44 5.26 8.05 -13.37
N LEU A 45 5.05 7.67 -12.10
CA LEU A 45 5.72 6.50 -11.52
C LEU A 45 5.27 5.20 -12.16
N GLU A 46 3.97 5.04 -12.38
CA GLU A 46 3.46 3.87 -13.08
C GLU A 46 4.03 3.80 -14.50
N SER A 47 3.96 4.90 -15.26
CA SER A 47 4.48 4.94 -16.63
C SER A 47 5.98 4.64 -16.68
N ARG A 48 6.78 5.22 -15.78
CA ARG A 48 8.23 4.96 -15.69
C ARG A 48 8.53 3.52 -15.32
N CYS A 49 7.79 2.95 -14.38
CA CYS A 49 7.98 1.54 -14.02
C CYS A 49 7.65 0.63 -15.20
N MET A 50 6.53 0.88 -15.88
CA MET A 50 6.10 0.08 -17.04
C MET A 50 7.10 0.14 -18.19
N SER A 51 7.79 1.27 -18.40
CA SER A 51 8.81 1.40 -19.45
C SER A 51 10.20 0.91 -19.04
N SER A 52 10.45 0.67 -17.74
CA SER A 52 11.78 0.30 -17.25
C SER A 52 12.15 -1.18 -17.45
N GLY A 53 11.17 -2.03 -17.79
CA GLY A 53 11.38 -3.48 -17.84
C GLY A 53 11.48 -4.15 -16.47
N ALA A 54 11.23 -3.42 -15.37
CA ALA A 54 11.27 -3.95 -14.01
C ALA A 54 10.21 -5.02 -13.73
N VAL A 55 9.16 -5.10 -14.55
CA VAL A 55 8.12 -6.13 -14.46
C VAL A 55 8.04 -6.90 -15.78
N GLN A 56 8.17 -8.22 -15.68
CA GLN A 56 7.99 -9.13 -16.81
C GLN A 56 6.54 -9.61 -16.85
N MET A 57 5.85 -9.32 -17.97
CA MET A 57 4.49 -9.82 -18.19
C MET A 57 4.52 -11.33 -18.38
N SER A 58 3.52 -12.03 -17.82
CA SER A 58 3.43 -13.49 -17.85
C SER A 58 2.00 -13.96 -17.59
N ARG A 59 1.79 -15.29 -17.54
CA ARG A 59 0.53 -15.85 -17.04
C ARG A 59 0.19 -15.41 -15.61
N TYR A 60 1.20 -15.06 -14.82
CA TYR A 60 1.03 -14.63 -13.42
C TYR A 60 0.88 -13.12 -13.28
N VAL A 61 1.48 -12.32 -14.18
CA VAL A 61 1.43 -10.86 -14.13
C VAL A 61 0.86 -10.35 -15.44
N GLN A 62 -0.37 -9.83 -15.39
CA GLN A 62 -1.10 -9.38 -16.55
C GLN A 62 -1.55 -7.94 -16.37
N ARG A 63 -1.38 -7.10 -17.40
CA ARG A 63 -1.97 -5.76 -17.40
C ARG A 63 -3.49 -5.86 -17.54
N THR A 64 -4.21 -5.06 -16.78
CA THR A 64 -5.67 -4.90 -16.92
C THR A 64 -6.02 -3.51 -17.42
N ASN A 65 -7.31 -3.30 -17.68
CA ASN A 65 -7.84 -1.97 -18.04
C ASN A 65 -7.58 -0.97 -16.92
N THR A 66 -7.31 0.28 -17.30
CA THR A 66 -7.22 1.43 -16.41
C THR A 66 -8.38 1.44 -15.41
N ILE A 67 -8.07 1.73 -14.16
CA ILE A 67 -9.08 1.83 -13.10
C ILE A 67 -9.28 3.31 -12.80
N ASN A 68 -10.49 3.80 -13.10
CA ASN A 68 -10.96 5.14 -12.75
C ASN A 68 -12.02 5.01 -11.66
N GLY A 69 -11.59 5.01 -10.41
CA GLY A 69 -12.48 4.87 -9.26
C GLY A 69 -13.14 6.19 -8.83
N PRO A 70 -14.00 6.18 -7.81
CA PRO A 70 -14.53 7.39 -7.21
C PRO A 70 -13.41 8.32 -6.70
N GLY A 71 -13.58 9.64 -6.89
CA GLY A 71 -12.62 10.64 -6.47
C GLY A 71 -11.26 10.47 -7.16
N THR A 72 -10.19 10.36 -6.37
CA THR A 72 -8.81 10.22 -6.84
C THR A 72 -8.36 8.78 -7.05
N CYS A 73 -9.18 7.79 -6.67
CA CYS A 73 -8.83 6.37 -6.73
C CYS A 73 -8.54 5.91 -8.17
N GLY A 74 -7.48 5.12 -8.34
CA GLY A 74 -7.20 4.54 -9.64
C GLY A 74 -5.74 4.26 -9.92
N MET A 75 -5.54 3.63 -11.08
CA MET A 75 -4.27 3.25 -11.68
C MET A 75 -4.41 3.36 -13.20
N ASP A 76 -3.40 3.94 -13.84
CA ASP A 76 -3.33 4.06 -15.30
C ASP A 76 -2.88 2.73 -15.92
N TYR A 77 -1.97 2.04 -15.23
CA TYR A 77 -1.38 0.77 -15.63
C TYR A 77 -1.52 -0.31 -14.54
N PRO A 78 -2.76 -0.70 -14.18
CA PRO A 78 -2.99 -1.71 -13.17
C PRO A 78 -2.50 -3.08 -13.63
N LEU A 79 -1.85 -3.81 -12.72
CA LEU A 79 -1.39 -5.17 -12.93
C LEU A 79 -2.18 -6.12 -12.04
N ARG A 80 -2.74 -7.16 -12.65
CA ARG A 80 -3.30 -8.31 -11.96
C ARG A 80 -2.20 -9.35 -11.76
N VAL A 81 -1.87 -9.63 -10.51
CA VAL A 81 -0.74 -10.47 -10.09
C VAL A 81 -1.26 -11.69 -9.35
N ALA A 82 -1.17 -12.86 -9.97
CA ALA A 82 -1.57 -14.14 -9.38
C ALA A 82 -0.45 -14.79 -8.56
N ALA A 83 0.81 -14.47 -8.83
CA ALA A 83 1.96 -15.02 -8.13
C ALA A 83 3.18 -14.11 -8.28
N GLN A 84 4.09 -14.22 -7.32
CA GLN A 84 5.39 -13.54 -7.23
C GLN A 84 6.54 -14.53 -7.38
N ALA A 85 7.76 -14.01 -7.42
CA ALA A 85 9.00 -14.79 -7.58
C ALA A 85 8.92 -15.70 -8.81
N ARG A 86 8.53 -15.13 -9.97
CA ARG A 86 8.34 -15.87 -11.24
C ARG A 86 7.37 -17.06 -11.13
N GLY A 87 6.36 -16.96 -10.28
CA GLY A 87 5.33 -17.99 -10.11
C GLY A 87 5.59 -19.00 -9.00
N GLN A 88 6.70 -18.89 -8.27
CA GLN A 88 7.04 -19.77 -7.16
C GLN A 88 6.19 -19.52 -5.91
N VAL A 89 5.74 -18.27 -5.72
CA VAL A 89 4.92 -17.87 -4.57
C VAL A 89 3.57 -17.37 -5.06
N ALA A 90 2.55 -18.21 -4.97
CA ALA A 90 1.19 -17.84 -5.36
C ALA A 90 0.58 -16.82 -4.39
N TYR A 91 -0.36 -16.02 -4.87
CA TYR A 91 -1.34 -15.40 -3.99
C TYR A 91 -2.58 -16.27 -3.91
N SER A 92 -3.16 -16.40 -2.72
CA SER A 92 -4.43 -17.12 -2.53
C SER A 92 -5.58 -16.54 -3.38
N ARG A 93 -5.50 -15.25 -3.69
CA ARG A 93 -6.31 -14.55 -4.70
C ARG A 93 -5.42 -13.60 -5.49
N PRO A 94 -5.62 -13.42 -6.80
CA PRO A 94 -4.83 -12.46 -7.56
C PRO A 94 -5.00 -11.04 -7.04
N GLN A 95 -3.89 -10.32 -6.93
CA GLN A 95 -3.81 -8.97 -6.40
C GLN A 95 -3.85 -7.95 -7.54
N THR A 96 -4.42 -6.77 -7.29
CA THR A 96 -4.36 -5.65 -8.22
C THR A 96 -3.36 -4.64 -7.68
N LEU A 97 -2.23 -4.51 -8.35
CA LEU A 97 -1.07 -3.74 -7.91
C LEU A 97 -0.66 -2.73 -8.97
N ALA A 98 -0.13 -1.59 -8.52
CA ALA A 98 0.63 -0.68 -9.37
C ALA A 98 2.00 -1.28 -9.68
N CYS A 99 2.57 -0.91 -10.83
CA CYS A 99 3.78 -1.53 -11.36
C CYS A 99 4.93 -1.60 -10.33
N GLN A 100 5.21 -0.51 -9.61
CA GLN A 100 6.32 -0.42 -8.65
C GLN A 100 6.18 -1.37 -7.44
N MET A 101 4.95 -1.77 -7.10
CA MET A 101 4.73 -2.73 -6.00
C MET A 101 5.19 -4.12 -6.39
N VAL A 102 5.02 -4.54 -7.64
CA VAL A 102 5.35 -5.90 -8.10
C VAL A 102 6.83 -6.27 -7.84
N PRO A 103 7.83 -5.53 -8.38
CA PRO A 103 9.22 -5.88 -8.19
C PRO A 103 9.71 -5.58 -6.76
N THR A 104 9.03 -4.69 -6.03
CA THR A 104 9.34 -4.43 -4.61
C THR A 104 8.96 -5.62 -3.75
N VAL A 105 7.76 -6.17 -3.95
CA VAL A 105 7.31 -7.36 -3.24
C VAL A 105 8.13 -8.59 -3.65
N ASP A 106 8.48 -8.76 -4.94
CA ASP A 106 9.39 -9.82 -5.38
C ASP A 106 10.73 -9.76 -4.63
N ARG A 107 11.36 -8.59 -4.56
CA ARG A 107 12.62 -8.43 -3.82
C ARG A 107 12.50 -8.74 -2.34
N TRP A 108 11.40 -8.34 -1.70
CA TRP A 108 11.17 -8.67 -0.29
C TRP A 108 10.95 -10.18 -0.11
N ILE A 109 10.20 -10.82 -1.00
CA ILE A 109 9.99 -12.27 -0.96
C ILE A 109 11.31 -13.01 -1.12
N ASP A 110 12.08 -12.70 -2.15
CA ASP A 110 13.32 -13.41 -2.49
C ASP A 110 14.43 -13.19 -1.45
N ASN A 111 14.63 -11.94 -1.00
CA ASN A 111 15.78 -11.58 -0.15
C ASN A 111 15.50 -11.67 1.36
N VAL A 112 14.23 -11.75 1.74
CA VAL A 112 13.82 -11.74 3.15
C VAL A 112 12.96 -12.95 3.46
N VAL A 113 11.79 -13.06 2.84
CA VAL A 113 10.78 -14.05 3.24
C VAL A 113 11.28 -15.47 3.03
N GLN A 114 11.82 -15.80 1.85
CA GLN A 114 12.29 -17.15 1.55
C GLN A 114 13.48 -17.55 2.44
N GLN A 115 14.41 -16.63 2.66
CA GLN A 115 15.56 -16.89 3.52
C GLN A 115 15.16 -17.10 4.98
N ALA A 116 14.21 -16.30 5.48
CA ALA A 116 13.67 -16.46 6.83
C ALA A 116 12.90 -17.79 6.94
N ALA A 117 12.08 -18.13 5.95
CA ALA A 117 11.34 -19.39 5.95
C ALA A 117 12.28 -20.60 6.02
N GLN A 118 13.37 -20.58 5.25
CA GLN A 118 14.39 -21.63 5.31
C GLN A 118 15.08 -21.69 6.67
N ARG A 119 15.41 -20.56 7.29
CA ARG A 119 16.04 -20.52 8.62
C ARG A 119 15.13 -21.05 9.72
N TRP A 120 13.88 -20.59 9.76
CA TRP A 120 12.96 -20.88 10.86
C TRP A 120 12.25 -22.22 10.72
N PHE A 121 12.08 -22.72 9.49
CA PHE A 121 11.27 -23.92 9.22
C PHE A 121 11.96 -24.97 8.35
N GLY A 122 13.12 -24.67 7.75
CA GLY A 122 13.73 -25.54 6.76
C GLY A 122 12.90 -25.70 5.48
N ALA A 123 11.98 -24.78 5.21
CA ALA A 123 11.01 -24.86 4.12
C ALA A 123 10.88 -23.51 3.39
N THR A 124 10.35 -23.55 2.16
CA THR A 124 10.08 -22.35 1.35
C THR A 124 8.64 -21.90 1.51
N VAL A 125 8.38 -20.60 1.38
CA VAL A 125 7.01 -20.08 1.20
C VAL A 125 6.55 -20.39 -0.23
N VAL A 126 5.32 -20.90 -0.38
CA VAL A 126 4.71 -21.21 -1.69
C VAL A 126 3.40 -20.46 -1.92
N GLU A 127 2.77 -19.92 -0.88
CA GLU A 127 1.61 -19.04 -1.00
C GLU A 127 1.67 -17.89 0.02
N VAL A 128 1.20 -16.72 -0.40
CA VAL A 128 0.91 -15.58 0.46
C VAL A 128 -0.58 -15.28 0.42
N ARG A 129 -1.22 -15.14 1.59
CA ARG A 129 -2.60 -14.66 1.69
C ARG A 129 -2.59 -13.16 1.87
N ALA A 130 -3.10 -12.42 0.88
CA ALA A 130 -3.02 -10.97 0.86
C ALA A 130 -4.27 -10.29 0.30
N GLY A 131 -4.38 -8.99 0.61
CA GLY A 131 -5.33 -8.05 0.01
C GLY A 131 -4.59 -6.82 -0.54
N SER A 132 -5.11 -6.25 -1.62
CA SER A 132 -4.49 -5.12 -2.32
C SER A 132 -5.55 -4.07 -2.64
N TYR A 133 -5.74 -3.70 -3.90
CA TYR A 133 -6.55 -2.56 -4.32
C TYR A 133 -7.91 -2.49 -3.62
N SER A 134 -8.18 -1.33 -3.05
CA SER A 134 -9.46 -1.00 -2.41
C SER A 134 -9.57 0.52 -2.32
N CYS A 135 -10.51 1.11 -3.05
CA CYS A 135 -10.76 2.55 -3.02
C CYS A 135 -11.40 2.96 -1.69
N ARG A 136 -10.58 3.48 -0.76
CA ARG A 136 -10.99 3.91 0.58
C ARG A 136 -10.01 4.92 1.18
N GLY A 137 -10.51 5.77 2.09
CA GLY A 137 -9.67 6.59 2.96
C GLY A 137 -8.82 5.77 3.92
N ILE A 138 -7.78 6.39 4.48
CA ILE A 138 -7.00 5.79 5.57
C ILE A 138 -7.94 5.41 6.72
N ARG A 139 -7.70 4.24 7.35
CA ARG A 139 -8.56 3.66 8.41
C ARG A 139 -10.03 3.45 7.99
N GLY A 140 -10.30 3.32 6.69
CA GLY A 140 -11.65 3.07 6.17
C GLY A 140 -12.53 4.32 6.10
N GLY A 141 -11.98 5.52 6.32
CA GLY A 141 -12.73 6.77 6.19
C GLY A 141 -13.27 7.01 4.77
N ARG A 142 -14.39 7.72 4.66
CA ARG A 142 -14.99 8.12 3.37
C ARG A 142 -14.53 9.50 2.88
N SER A 143 -13.85 10.26 3.73
CA SER A 143 -13.31 11.60 3.44
C SER A 143 -11.91 11.76 4.04
N GLY A 144 -11.10 12.66 3.48
CA GLY A 144 -9.72 12.91 3.90
C GLY A 144 -8.68 12.19 3.04
N ARG A 145 -7.47 12.00 3.59
CA ARG A 145 -6.35 11.40 2.83
C ARG A 145 -6.65 9.95 2.47
N MET A 146 -6.55 9.63 1.18
CA MET A 146 -6.75 8.28 0.65
C MET A 146 -5.65 7.32 1.09
N SER A 147 -6.03 6.06 1.29
CA SER A 147 -5.07 4.97 1.53
C SER A 147 -4.30 4.63 0.25
N GLU A 148 -3.06 4.16 0.37
CA GLU A 148 -2.28 3.67 -0.77
C GLU A 148 -2.92 2.44 -1.46
N HIS A 149 -3.82 1.72 -0.79
CA HIS A 149 -4.68 0.71 -1.42
C HIS A 149 -5.55 1.29 -2.55
N SER A 150 -5.91 2.58 -2.48
CA SER A 150 -6.71 3.25 -3.51
C SER A 150 -5.95 3.44 -4.83
N TYR A 151 -4.65 3.18 -4.83
CA TYR A 151 -3.75 3.34 -5.97
C TYR A 151 -3.02 2.05 -6.31
N GLY A 152 -3.44 0.90 -5.76
CA GLY A 152 -2.73 -0.38 -5.86
C GLY A 152 -1.28 -0.33 -5.36
N ASN A 153 -0.97 0.65 -4.52
CA ASN A 153 0.37 0.95 -4.03
C ASN A 153 0.59 0.43 -2.60
N ALA A 154 -0.24 -0.52 -2.17
CA ALA A 154 -0.20 -1.16 -0.86
C ALA A 154 -0.61 -2.63 -0.93
N LEU A 155 -0.10 -3.41 0.02
CA LEU A 155 -0.39 -4.83 0.20
C LEU A 155 -0.60 -5.11 1.70
N ASP A 156 -1.75 -5.71 2.03
CA ASP A 156 -2.06 -6.24 3.35
C ASP A 156 -1.79 -7.74 3.33
N VAL A 157 -0.77 -8.22 4.04
CA VAL A 157 -0.41 -9.64 4.13
C VAL A 157 -0.97 -10.24 5.41
N PHE A 158 -1.66 -11.37 5.32
CA PHE A 158 -2.34 -12.03 6.44
C PHE A 158 -1.68 -13.34 6.86
N ALA A 159 -1.11 -14.07 5.89
CA ALA A 159 -0.53 -15.39 6.14
C ALA A 159 0.49 -15.80 5.08
N PHE A 160 1.31 -16.79 5.44
CA PHE A 160 2.22 -17.51 4.55
C PHE A 160 1.95 -19.01 4.63
N VAL A 161 1.92 -19.70 3.50
CA VAL A 161 1.88 -21.17 3.44
C VAL A 161 3.23 -21.67 2.97
N LEU A 162 3.78 -22.63 3.70
CA LEU A 162 5.07 -23.25 3.43
C LEU A 162 4.91 -24.50 2.54
N SER A 163 6.00 -24.91 1.90
CA SER A 163 6.03 -26.08 1.00
C SER A 163 5.70 -27.40 1.70
N ASN A 164 5.85 -27.47 3.03
CA ASN A 164 5.45 -28.62 3.85
C ASN A 164 3.98 -28.58 4.30
N GLY A 165 3.18 -27.63 3.79
CA GLY A 165 1.76 -27.46 4.13
C GLY A 165 1.49 -26.64 5.41
N HIS A 166 2.53 -26.29 6.18
CA HIS A 166 2.38 -25.46 7.37
C HIS A 166 1.94 -24.03 7.01
N THR A 167 0.98 -23.48 7.75
CA THR A 167 0.45 -22.13 7.51
C THR A 167 0.77 -21.20 8.68
N VAL A 168 1.51 -20.14 8.42
CA VAL A 168 1.86 -19.11 9.39
C VAL A 168 0.88 -17.93 9.27
N LEU A 169 -0.06 -17.83 10.22
CA LEU A 169 -1.05 -16.75 10.31
C LEU A 169 -0.56 -15.60 11.19
N ILE A 170 -0.54 -14.37 10.68
CA ILE A 170 -0.05 -13.20 11.44
C ILE A 170 -0.87 -13.00 12.72
N ARG A 171 -2.20 -12.99 12.62
CA ARG A 171 -3.10 -12.83 13.75
C ARG A 171 -2.86 -13.83 14.89
N GLN A 172 -2.54 -15.08 14.56
CA GLN A 172 -2.44 -16.16 15.53
C GLN A 172 -1.01 -16.30 16.08
N HIS A 173 -0.01 -16.11 15.22
CA HIS A 173 1.37 -16.47 15.54
C HIS A 173 2.28 -15.26 15.81
N TRP A 174 1.74 -14.06 15.92
CA TRP A 174 2.55 -12.87 16.22
C TRP A 174 3.18 -12.88 17.62
N ARG A 175 2.47 -13.43 18.61
CA ARG A 175 2.87 -13.43 20.03
C ARG A 175 3.61 -14.72 20.41
N GLY A 176 4.33 -14.67 21.52
CA GLY A 176 5.09 -15.81 22.06
C GLY A 176 6.52 -15.88 21.55
N GLU A 177 7.17 -17.00 21.82
CA GLU A 177 8.55 -17.32 21.46
C GLU A 177 8.59 -18.60 20.62
N THR A 178 7.85 -18.60 19.51
CA THR A 178 7.78 -19.72 18.57
C THR A 178 8.54 -19.41 17.28
N ALA A 179 8.82 -20.43 16.47
CA ALA A 179 9.45 -20.26 15.15
C ALA A 179 8.64 -19.33 14.25
N GLU A 180 7.31 -19.40 14.32
CA GLU A 180 6.39 -18.52 13.61
C GLU A 180 6.53 -17.07 14.05
N SER A 181 6.54 -16.83 15.36
CA SER A 181 6.69 -15.47 15.88
C SER A 181 8.05 -14.87 15.49
N GLY A 182 9.11 -15.69 15.51
CA GLY A 182 10.46 -15.31 15.07
C GLY A 182 10.50 -14.96 13.59
N PHE A 183 9.98 -15.85 12.73
CA PHE A 183 9.83 -15.63 11.30
C PHE A 183 9.06 -14.34 10.99
N LEU A 184 7.87 -14.16 11.60
CA LEU A 184 7.00 -13.00 11.35
C LEU A 184 7.66 -11.68 11.76
N ARG A 185 8.33 -11.65 12.93
CA ARG A 185 9.04 -10.44 13.39
C ARG A 185 10.22 -10.12 12.48
N GLU A 186 10.99 -11.13 12.09
CA GLU A 186 12.14 -10.95 11.22
C GLU A 186 11.75 -10.35 9.87
N ILE A 187 10.77 -10.95 9.18
CA ILE A 187 10.36 -10.48 7.86
C ILE A 187 9.68 -9.10 7.90
N LEU A 188 8.99 -8.76 9.00
CA LEU A 188 8.39 -7.44 9.17
C LEU A 188 9.44 -6.37 9.40
N VAL A 189 10.44 -6.61 10.25
CA VAL A 189 11.53 -5.65 10.48
C VAL A 189 12.29 -5.39 9.19
N ARG A 190 12.67 -6.46 8.48
CA ARG A 190 13.42 -6.35 7.21
C ARG A 190 12.56 -5.86 6.04
N ALA A 191 11.23 -5.84 6.16
CA ALA A 191 10.38 -5.18 5.17
C ALA A 191 10.68 -3.67 5.08
N CYS A 192 11.18 -3.04 6.13
CA CYS A 192 11.50 -1.60 6.12
C CYS A 192 12.60 -1.21 5.13
N ASP A 193 13.44 -2.16 4.71
CA ASP A 193 14.46 -1.95 3.68
C ASP A 193 13.82 -1.77 2.29
N HIS A 194 12.64 -2.35 2.09
CA HIS A 194 11.96 -2.42 0.79
C HIS A 194 10.81 -1.43 0.64
N PHE A 195 10.06 -1.17 1.73
CA PHE A 195 8.83 -0.37 1.70
C PHE A 195 9.02 0.99 2.40
N THR A 196 8.21 1.98 2.04
CA THR A 196 8.24 3.29 2.72
C THR A 196 7.28 3.33 3.90
N THR A 197 6.27 2.47 3.94
CA THR A 197 5.44 2.21 5.13
C THR A 197 5.43 0.74 5.46
N VAL A 198 5.69 0.42 6.72
CA VAL A 198 5.59 -0.93 7.27
C VAL A 198 4.90 -0.86 8.62
N LEU A 199 3.70 -1.42 8.68
CA LEU A 199 2.89 -1.53 9.90
C LEU A 199 2.52 -3.00 10.10
N GLY A 200 2.47 -3.42 11.35
CA GLY A 200 2.03 -4.76 11.73
C GLY A 200 1.50 -4.76 13.15
N PRO A 201 1.28 -5.95 13.75
CA PRO A 201 0.69 -6.01 15.06
C PRO A 201 1.56 -5.29 16.11
N GLY A 202 0.92 -4.42 16.89
CA GLY A 202 1.60 -3.53 17.85
C GLY A 202 1.86 -2.11 17.33
N ALA A 203 1.73 -1.84 16.02
CA ALA A 203 1.83 -0.48 15.49
C ALA A 203 0.62 0.38 15.90
N ASP A 204 -0.60 -0.15 15.69
CA ASP A 204 -1.88 0.40 16.15
C ASP A 204 -2.98 -0.70 16.10
N PRO A 205 -4.21 -0.44 16.60
CA PRO A 205 -5.29 -1.44 16.60
C PRO A 205 -5.80 -1.87 15.22
N PHE A 206 -5.50 -1.16 14.14
CA PHE A 206 -5.97 -1.52 12.80
C PHE A 206 -5.09 -2.57 12.12
N HIS A 207 -3.86 -2.77 12.62
CA HIS A 207 -2.87 -3.68 12.02
C HIS A 207 -2.57 -4.89 12.91
N TYR A 208 -3.49 -5.26 13.81
CA TYR A 208 -3.28 -6.34 14.78
C TYR A 208 -3.25 -7.75 14.16
N ASP A 209 -3.78 -7.91 12.94
CA ASP A 209 -3.98 -9.21 12.29
C ASP A 209 -3.30 -9.35 10.92
N HIS A 210 -2.57 -8.33 10.47
CA HIS A 210 -1.90 -8.32 9.17
C HIS A 210 -0.69 -7.39 9.15
N PHE A 211 0.14 -7.52 8.11
CA PHE A 211 1.18 -6.56 7.77
C PHE A 211 0.70 -5.65 6.66
N HIS A 212 0.74 -4.34 6.89
CA HIS A 212 0.47 -3.33 5.87
C HIS A 212 1.78 -2.78 5.32
N LEU A 213 1.98 -2.98 4.02
CA LEU A 213 3.20 -2.63 3.29
C LEU A 213 2.84 -1.69 2.14
N ASP A 214 3.41 -0.48 2.11
CA ASP A 214 3.14 0.47 1.02
C ASP A 214 4.38 1.26 0.57
N LEU A 215 4.25 1.93 -0.57
CA LEU A 215 5.25 2.82 -1.16
C LEU A 215 4.75 4.29 -1.16
N ALA A 216 4.07 4.71 -0.09
CA ALA A 216 3.60 6.08 0.07
C ALA A 216 4.73 7.10 -0.05
N ARG A 217 4.40 8.23 -0.68
CA ARG A 217 5.20 9.46 -0.62
C ARG A 217 4.82 10.25 0.63
N HIS A 218 5.64 10.20 1.67
CA HIS A 218 5.36 10.86 2.95
C HIS A 218 5.76 12.34 2.99
N ASP A 219 6.65 12.78 2.09
CA ASP A 219 7.11 14.15 1.94
C ASP A 219 7.55 14.44 0.50
N PRO A 220 7.62 15.71 0.05
CA PRO A 220 7.98 16.06 -1.33
C PRO A 220 9.36 15.59 -1.79
N ARG A 221 10.32 15.35 -0.87
CA ARG A 221 11.69 14.92 -1.16
C ARG A 221 11.86 13.40 -1.11
N TRP A 222 10.81 12.63 -0.80
CA TRP A 222 10.84 11.17 -0.74
C TRP A 222 11.80 10.58 0.31
N THR A 223 12.12 11.33 1.37
CA THR A 223 13.11 10.90 2.36
C THR A 223 12.48 10.27 3.60
N ARG A 224 11.24 10.66 3.94
CA ARG A 224 10.54 10.19 5.11
C ARG A 224 9.96 8.79 4.87
N ARG A 225 10.22 7.90 5.82
CA ARG A 225 9.62 6.56 5.89
C ARG A 225 8.81 6.40 7.18
N VAL A 226 7.80 5.54 7.15
CA VAL A 226 6.99 5.09 8.30
C VAL A 226 7.26 3.61 8.52
N CYS A 227 8.44 3.32 9.05
CA CYS A 227 8.79 1.98 9.53
C CYS A 227 8.42 1.92 11.02
N ARG A 228 7.35 1.19 11.38
CA ARG A 228 6.94 0.99 12.78
C ARG A 228 6.82 -0.50 13.15
N PRO A 229 7.84 -1.32 12.88
CA PRO A 229 7.90 -2.61 13.55
C PRO A 229 8.06 -2.29 15.06
N ARG A 230 7.34 -3.00 15.93
CA ARG A 230 7.65 -3.06 17.36
C ARG A 230 8.25 -4.41 17.69
N PRO A 231 9.53 -4.66 17.36
CA PRO A 231 10.21 -5.90 17.65
C PRO A 231 10.89 -5.81 19.02
N GLU A 232 10.16 -5.56 20.10
CA GLU A 232 10.76 -5.51 21.45
C GLU A 232 11.32 -6.89 21.92
N THR A 233 11.25 -7.93 21.08
CA THR A 233 11.77 -9.30 21.32
C THR A 233 12.37 -9.91 20.04
N VAL A 234 13.30 -9.21 19.38
CA VAL A 234 14.20 -9.87 18.41
C VAL A 234 15.54 -10.13 19.12
N GLN A 235 15.50 -11.01 20.13
CA GLN A 235 16.51 -12.06 20.12
C GLN A 235 16.15 -12.88 18.88
N MET A 236 16.90 -12.69 17.79
CA MET A 236 16.94 -13.70 16.75
C MET A 236 17.44 -14.95 17.46
N LEU A 237 16.52 -15.77 17.98
CA LEU A 237 16.86 -17.13 18.36
C LEU A 237 17.50 -17.70 17.10
N GLN A 238 18.82 -17.87 17.16
CA GLN A 238 19.52 -18.64 16.16
C GLN A 238 18.73 -19.95 16.04
N PRO A 239 18.35 -20.39 14.82
CA PRO A 239 17.69 -21.67 14.68
C PRO A 239 18.51 -22.72 15.42
N ALA A 240 17.84 -23.51 16.26
CA ALA A 240 18.49 -24.54 17.05
C ALA A 240 19.41 -25.35 16.12
N ALA A 241 20.70 -25.43 16.48
CA ALA A 241 21.65 -26.20 15.73
C ALA A 241 21.07 -27.61 15.51
N PRO A 242 21.19 -28.19 14.29
CA PRO A 242 20.75 -29.56 14.08
C PRO A 242 21.45 -30.42 15.13
N SER A 243 20.68 -31.22 15.86
CA SER A 243 21.15 -32.22 16.83
C SER A 243 21.86 -33.36 16.10
N GLY A 244 22.97 -33.02 15.43
CA GLY A 244 23.92 -33.96 14.85
C GLY A 244 24.93 -34.37 15.90
N GLY A 245 24.53 -35.29 16.77
CA GLY A 245 25.48 -36.01 17.60
C GLY A 245 26.41 -36.83 16.72
N PHE A 246 27.64 -36.35 16.51
CA PHE A 246 28.78 -37.16 16.13
C PHE A 246 29.98 -36.69 16.95
N GLY A 247 30.14 -37.30 18.12
CA GLY A 247 31.34 -37.16 18.92
C GLY A 247 32.51 -37.82 18.20
N TRP A 248 33.40 -37.01 17.64
CA TRP A 248 34.76 -37.45 17.35
C TRP A 248 35.59 -37.28 18.62
N GLY A 249 35.63 -38.34 19.42
CA GLY A 249 36.60 -38.46 20.51
C GLY A 249 38.00 -38.60 19.93
N PHE A 250 38.72 -37.49 19.78
CA PHE A 250 40.17 -37.54 19.65
C PHE A 250 40.76 -37.70 21.05
N GLY A 251 41.03 -38.95 21.41
CA GLY A 251 41.88 -39.28 22.55
C GLY A 251 43.28 -38.73 22.33
N ARG A 252 43.67 -37.72 23.11
CA ARG A 252 45.08 -37.37 23.31
C ARG A 252 45.67 -38.37 24.29
N GLN A 253 46.33 -39.41 23.77
CA GLN A 253 47.31 -40.14 24.56
C GLN A 253 48.55 -39.25 24.72
N GLY A 254 48.93 -39.03 25.97
CA GLY A 254 50.18 -38.38 26.33
C GLY A 254 51.37 -39.25 25.98
N THR A 255 52.49 -38.62 25.68
CA THR A 255 53.80 -39.28 25.75
C THR A 255 54.81 -38.26 26.25
N THR A 256 55.14 -38.40 27.52
CA THR A 256 56.32 -37.81 28.16
C THR A 256 57.45 -38.82 27.97
N ILE A 257 58.49 -38.52 27.19
CA ILE A 257 59.80 -39.17 27.34
C ILE A 257 60.90 -38.12 27.10
N ARG A 258 61.87 -38.20 28.01
CA ARG A 258 63.14 -37.50 28.24
C ARG A 258 63.89 -36.96 27.02
#